data_AF-A0A809PJR1-F1
#
_entry.id   AF-A0A809PJR1-F1
#
_cell.length_a   1.000
_cell.length_b   1.000
_cell.length_c   1.000
_cell.angle_alpha   90.00
_cell.angle_beta   90.00
_cell.angle_gamma   90.00
#
_symmetry.space_group_name_H-M   'P 1'
#
loop_
_entity.id
_entity.type
_entity.pdbx_description
1 polymer ?
#
loop_
_entity_poly.entity_id
_entity_poly.type
_entity_poly.pdbx_seq_one_letter_code
_entity_poly.pdbx_strand_id
1 'polypeptide(L)'
;MPIYFLKDTVRKKIKIGRSKNVQQRIRDLQTGNPSPLQLMGWMNVNDEVKVERRLHQTYQDWCELGEWFNIDSCEVLTELKRENGFVGTPKNSYEIVGYDNDAIPEYLGVCEWQDFEIYECCPYCACLCGMHEQGDTGMYHCINCGEFRHIESLSE
;
A
#
# COMPACT_ATOMS: atom_id res chain seq x y z
N MET A 1 -11.24 -11.61 6.37
CA MET A 1 -10.68 -11.49 4.99
C MET A 1 -10.08 -10.10 4.87
N PRO A 2 -8.95 -9.89 4.17
CA PRO A 2 -8.44 -8.52 4.01
C PRO A 2 -9.41 -7.65 3.20
N ILE A 3 -9.48 -6.38 3.59
CA ILE A 3 -10.08 -5.31 2.78
C ILE A 3 -8.99 -4.79 1.84
N TYR A 4 -9.32 -4.54 0.57
CA TYR A 4 -8.39 -4.06 -0.44
C TYR A 4 -8.91 -2.83 -1.15
N PHE A 5 -7.97 -2.06 -1.70
CA PHE A 5 -8.23 -0.87 -2.51
C PHE A 5 -7.62 -1.06 -3.91
N LEU A 6 -8.46 -0.97 -4.94
CA LEU A 6 -8.06 -1.11 -6.35
C LEU A 6 -8.31 0.17 -7.13
N LYS A 7 -7.30 0.67 -7.83
CA LYS A 7 -7.43 1.83 -8.69
C LYS A 7 -7.62 1.42 -10.13
N ASP A 8 -8.67 1.93 -10.74
CA ASP A 8 -8.79 1.98 -12.19
C ASP A 8 -7.88 3.10 -12.71
N THR A 9 -6.81 2.73 -13.42
CA THR A 9 -5.77 3.68 -13.83
C THR A 9 -6.22 4.68 -14.88
N VAL A 10 -7.31 4.40 -15.61
CA VAL A 10 -7.86 5.26 -16.67
C VAL A 10 -8.97 6.14 -16.10
N ARG A 11 -9.95 5.53 -15.43
CA ARG A 11 -11.10 6.24 -14.85
C ARG A 11 -10.77 6.96 -13.54
N LYS A 12 -9.60 6.66 -12.96
CA LYS A 12 -9.12 7.18 -11.68
C LYS A 12 -10.11 6.94 -10.53
N LYS A 13 -10.86 5.84 -10.59
CA LYS A 13 -11.81 5.44 -9.53
C LYS A 13 -11.20 4.35 -8.67
N ILE A 14 -11.61 4.34 -7.41
CA ILE A 14 -11.10 3.40 -6.42
C ILE A 14 -12.21 2.44 -6.02
N LYS A 15 -11.95 1.15 -6.16
CA LYS A 15 -12.79 0.08 -5.68
C LYS A 15 -12.38 -0.33 -4.28
N ILE A 16 -13.35 -0.42 -3.38
CA ILE A 16 -13.18 -0.94 -2.03
C ILE A 16 -13.90 -2.28 -1.95
N GLY A 17 -13.17 -3.35 -1.62
CA GLY A 17 -13.77 -4.68 -1.46
C GLY A 17 -12.96 -5.58 -0.55
N ARG A 18 -13.37 -6.84 -0.42
CA ARG A 18 -12.68 -7.84 0.41
C ARG A 18 -12.49 -9.17 -0.32
N SER A 19 -11.40 -9.87 -0.02
CA SER A 19 -11.14 -11.19 -0.61
C SER A 19 -10.16 -12.00 0.22
N LYS A 20 -10.33 -13.33 0.31
CA LYS A 20 -9.29 -14.23 0.85
C LYS A 20 -8.03 -14.28 -0.03
N ASN A 21 -8.20 -14.08 -1.34
CA ASN A 21 -7.13 -14.08 -2.32
C ASN A 21 -7.25 -12.81 -3.18
N VAL A 22 -6.61 -11.74 -2.73
CA VAL A 22 -6.65 -10.43 -3.40
C VAL A 22 -6.08 -10.56 -4.81
N GLN A 23 -4.94 -11.22 -4.98
CA GLN A 23 -4.27 -11.36 -6.28
C GLN A 23 -5.12 -12.07 -7.33
N GLN A 24 -5.78 -13.18 -6.97
CA GLN A 24 -6.71 -13.85 -7.89
C GLN A 24 -7.91 -12.96 -8.21
N ARG A 25 -8.47 -12.29 -7.20
CA ARG A 25 -9.62 -11.40 -7.39
C ARG A 25 -9.31 -10.25 -8.35
N ILE A 26 -8.09 -9.70 -8.31
CA ILE A 26 -7.65 -8.66 -9.25
C ILE A 26 -7.63 -9.20 -10.68
N ARG A 27 -7.04 -10.39 -10.90
CA ARG A 27 -7.03 -11.03 -12.22
C ARG A 27 -8.44 -11.24 -12.75
N ASP A 28 -9.34 -11.75 -11.91
CA ASP A 28 -10.74 -11.98 -12.29
C ASP A 28 -11.43 -10.66 -12.67
N LEU A 29 -11.25 -9.60 -11.86
CA LEU A 29 -11.81 -8.27 -12.13
C LEU A 29 -11.21 -7.64 -13.40
N GLN A 30 -9.92 -7.86 -13.67
CA GLN A 30 -9.25 -7.36 -14.87
C GLN A 30 -9.84 -7.96 -16.15
N THR A 31 -10.30 -9.22 -16.13
CA THR A 31 -10.92 -9.83 -17.33
C THR A 31 -12.17 -9.09 -17.80
N GLY A 32 -12.91 -8.46 -16.87
CA GLY A 32 -14.12 -7.69 -17.14
C GLY A 32 -13.93 -6.17 -17.15
N ASN A 33 -12.75 -5.68 -16.80
CA ASN A 33 -12.44 -4.25 -16.84
C ASN A 33 -11.43 -3.96 -17.96
N PRO A 34 -11.79 -3.16 -18.99
CA PRO A 34 -10.85 -2.79 -20.06
C PRO A 34 -9.70 -1.90 -19.58
N SER A 35 -9.88 -1.22 -18.44
CA SER A 35 -8.86 -0.35 -17.87
C SER A 35 -7.91 -1.16 -16.95
N PRO A 36 -6.59 -0.92 -17.00
CA PRO A 36 -5.65 -1.59 -16.09
C PRO A 36 -5.97 -1.26 -14.63
N LEU A 37 -5.99 -2.31 -13.80
CA LEU A 37 -6.23 -2.22 -12.36
C LEU A 37 -4.91 -2.26 -11.59
N GLN A 38 -4.72 -1.28 -10.72
CA GLN A 38 -3.56 -1.19 -9.83
C GLN A 38 -3.99 -1.48 -8.38
N LEU A 39 -3.28 -2.39 -7.71
CA LEU A 39 -3.46 -2.62 -6.27
C LEU A 39 -2.80 -1.51 -5.48
N MET A 40 -3.60 -0.69 -4.82
CA MET A 40 -3.08 0.36 -3.97
C MET A 40 -2.61 -0.21 -2.64
N GLY A 41 -3.42 -1.08 -2.03
CA GLY A 41 -3.08 -1.73 -0.78
C GLY A 41 -4.20 -2.61 -0.23
N TRP A 42 -3.92 -3.24 0.90
CA TRP A 42 -4.89 -4.04 1.65
C TRP A 42 -4.63 -3.97 3.15
N MET A 43 -5.63 -4.29 3.96
CA MET A 43 -5.51 -4.30 5.40
C MET A 43 -6.19 -5.53 6.01
N ASN A 44 -5.56 -6.09 7.03
CA ASN A 44 -6.11 -7.18 7.81
C ASN A 44 -6.85 -6.60 9.01
N VAL A 45 -8.14 -6.88 9.10
CA VAL A 45 -9.02 -6.36 10.17
C VAL A 45 -9.77 -7.50 10.83
N ASN A 46 -10.12 -7.32 12.10
CA ASN A 46 -10.82 -8.35 12.88
C ASN A 46 -12.27 -8.58 12.42
N ASP A 47 -12.97 -7.53 11.99
CA ASP A 47 -14.36 -7.59 11.51
C ASP A 47 -14.45 -6.95 10.13
N GLU A 48 -14.16 -7.74 9.09
CA GLU A 48 -14.11 -7.23 7.71
C GLU A 48 -15.48 -6.76 7.22
N VAL A 49 -16.57 -7.31 7.75
CA VAL A 49 -17.94 -6.93 7.34
C VAL A 49 -18.25 -5.54 7.86
N LYS A 50 -17.93 -5.28 9.11
CA LYS A 50 -18.14 -3.98 9.72
C LYS A 50 -17.23 -2.92 9.11
N VAL A 51 -15.96 -3.24 8.87
CA VAL A 51 -15.01 -2.27 8.31
C VAL A 51 -15.34 -1.94 6.84
N GLU A 52 -15.64 -2.93 6.00
CA GLU A 52 -16.07 -2.68 4.61
C GLU A 52 -17.32 -1.81 4.57
N ARG A 53 -18.32 -2.12 5.41
CA ARG A 53 -19.55 -1.32 5.52
C ARG A 53 -19.24 0.10 5.98
N ARG A 54 -18.37 0.29 6.97
CA ARG A 54 -17.92 1.60 7.44
C ARG A 54 -17.35 2.41 6.28
N LEU A 55 -16.42 1.83 5.52
CA LEU A 55 -15.79 2.50 4.38
C LEU A 55 -16.79 2.89 3.30
N HIS A 56 -17.68 1.97 2.91
CA HIS A 56 -18.72 2.27 1.91
C HIS A 56 -19.65 3.38 2.39
N GLN A 57 -20.03 3.38 3.68
CA GLN A 57 -20.84 4.46 4.27
C GLN A 57 -20.07 5.79 4.32
N THR A 58 -18.81 5.77 4.73
CA THR A 58 -17.95 6.96 4.78
C THR A 58 -17.82 7.61 3.42
N TYR A 59 -17.70 6.83 2.35
CA TYR A 59 -17.51 7.34 0.99
C TYR A 59 -18.76 7.31 0.11
N GLN A 60 -19.94 7.11 0.70
CA GLN A 60 -21.19 6.91 -0.03
C GLN A 60 -21.53 8.08 -0.97
N ASP A 61 -21.23 9.31 -0.55
CA ASP A 61 -21.48 10.53 -1.35
C ASP A 61 -20.62 10.59 -2.62
N TRP A 62 -19.52 9.83 -2.66
CA TRP A 62 -18.62 9.70 -3.80
C TRP A 62 -18.76 8.35 -4.52
N CYS A 63 -19.76 7.54 -4.16
CA CYS A 63 -20.04 6.26 -4.83
C CYS A 63 -20.63 6.53 -6.22
N GLU A 64 -19.93 6.11 -7.28
CA GLU A 64 -20.44 6.25 -8.64
C GLU A 64 -21.27 5.04 -9.06
N LEU A 65 -20.72 3.84 -8.86
CA LEU A 65 -21.39 2.60 -9.28
C LEU A 65 -20.92 1.41 -8.45
N GLY A 66 -21.84 0.82 -7.70
CA GLY A 66 -21.58 -0.38 -6.91
C GLY A 66 -20.54 -0.13 -5.83
N GLU A 67 -19.35 -0.67 -6.01
CA GLU A 67 -18.24 -0.58 -5.05
C GLU A 67 -17.11 0.34 -5.55
N TRP A 68 -17.39 1.21 -6.54
CA TRP A 68 -16.42 2.15 -7.12
C TRP A 68 -16.69 3.58 -6.66
N PHE A 69 -15.66 4.23 -6.16
CA PHE A 69 -15.71 5.52 -5.49
C PHE A 69 -14.79 6.54 -6.15
N ASN A 70 -15.22 7.80 -6.16
CA ASN A 70 -14.44 8.94 -6.62
C ASN A 70 -13.69 9.60 -5.45
N ILE A 71 -12.72 8.89 -4.90
CA ILE A 71 -11.85 9.34 -3.80
C ILE A 71 -10.38 9.31 -4.25
N ASP A 72 -9.51 10.08 -3.59
CA ASP A 72 -8.09 10.13 -3.90
C ASP A 72 -7.30 9.06 -3.11
N SER A 73 -6.07 8.84 -3.57
CA SER A 73 -5.01 8.10 -2.91
C SER A 73 -4.73 8.55 -1.47
N CYS A 74 -4.91 9.82 -1.12
CA CYS A 74 -4.74 10.30 0.25
C CYS A 74 -5.76 9.66 1.22
N GLU A 75 -7.01 9.49 0.80
CA GLU A 75 -8.05 8.83 1.59
C GLU A 75 -7.74 7.35 1.76
N VAL A 76 -7.30 6.68 0.69
CA VAL A 76 -6.86 5.27 0.76
C VAL A 76 -5.68 5.13 1.73
N LEU A 77 -4.68 6.01 1.61
CA LEU A 77 -3.52 5.99 2.50
C LEU A 77 -3.92 6.18 3.96
N THR A 78 -4.87 7.08 4.23
CA THR A 78 -5.39 7.33 5.58
C THR A 78 -6.03 6.07 6.17
N GLU A 79 -6.85 5.37 5.41
CA GLU A 79 -7.50 4.14 5.87
C GLU A 79 -6.52 2.98 6.05
N LEU A 80 -5.53 2.86 5.16
CA LEU A 80 -4.47 1.86 5.32
C LEU A 80 -3.60 2.15 6.54
N LYS A 81 -3.15 3.40 6.75
CA LYS A 81 -2.36 3.80 7.93
C LYS A 81 -3.10 3.52 9.24
N ARG A 82 -4.43 3.76 9.29
CA ARG A 82 -5.26 3.50 10.48
C ARG A 82 -5.19 2.05 10.96
N GLU A 83 -5.06 1.09 10.04
CA GLU A 83 -5.10 -0.34 10.34
C GLU A 83 -3.73 -1.01 10.15
N ASN A 84 -2.62 -0.24 10.06
CA ASN A 84 -1.29 -0.73 9.70
C ASN A 84 -1.33 -1.65 8.46
N GLY A 85 -2.08 -1.21 7.45
CA GLY A 85 -2.25 -1.91 6.19
C GLY A 85 -0.95 -2.01 5.40
N PHE A 86 -1.06 -2.64 4.23
CA PHE A 86 0.03 -2.92 3.33
C PHE A 86 -0.21 -2.20 2.02
N VAL A 87 0.85 -1.69 1.41
CA VAL A 87 0.77 -1.16 0.04
C VAL A 87 1.04 -2.25 -0.98
N GLY A 88 0.42 -2.13 -2.15
CA GLY A 88 0.71 -3.01 -3.29
C GLY A 88 2.11 -2.73 -3.82
N THR A 89 3.04 -3.69 -3.65
CA THR A 89 4.38 -3.57 -4.19
C THR A 89 4.43 -3.99 -5.66
N PRO A 90 5.18 -3.29 -6.53
CA PRO A 90 5.60 -3.83 -7.79
C PRO A 90 6.51 -5.05 -7.53
N LYS A 91 6.57 -5.99 -8.48
CA LYS A 91 7.42 -7.20 -8.37
C LYS A 91 8.91 -6.88 -8.16
N ASN A 92 9.32 -5.66 -8.47
CA ASN A 92 10.69 -5.17 -8.55
C ASN A 92 10.99 -4.07 -7.51
N SER A 93 10.18 -3.95 -6.45
CA SER A 93 10.46 -2.99 -5.37
C SER A 93 11.90 -3.19 -4.85
N TYR A 94 12.63 -2.09 -4.62
CA TYR A 94 14.07 -2.05 -4.22
C TYR A 94 15.10 -2.46 -5.28
N GLU A 95 14.72 -2.61 -6.54
CA GLU A 95 15.71 -2.62 -7.62
C GLU A 95 16.38 -1.24 -7.71
N ILE A 96 17.71 -1.21 -7.84
CA ILE A 96 18.44 0.02 -8.14
C ILE A 96 18.05 0.44 -9.56
N VAL A 97 17.39 1.58 -9.68
CA VAL A 97 16.94 2.15 -10.96
C VAL A 97 17.93 3.15 -11.52
N GLY A 98 18.85 3.64 -10.69
CA GLY A 98 19.85 4.62 -11.09
C GLY A 98 20.83 4.94 -9.97
N TYR A 99 21.70 5.89 -10.25
CA TYR A 99 22.53 6.56 -9.27
C TYR A 99 22.37 8.05 -9.51
N ASP A 100 22.27 8.82 -8.43
CA ASP A 100 22.25 10.27 -8.53
C ASP A 100 23.66 10.83 -8.87
N ASN A 101 23.79 12.16 -8.89
CA ASN A 101 25.07 12.81 -9.22
C ASN A 101 26.17 12.54 -8.20
N ASP A 102 25.82 12.15 -6.99
CA ASP A 102 26.74 11.84 -5.89
C ASP A 102 27.05 10.32 -5.83
N ALA A 103 26.60 9.55 -6.84
CA ALA A 103 26.71 8.10 -6.92
C ALA A 103 25.95 7.34 -5.82
N ILE A 104 24.92 7.97 -5.24
CA ILE A 104 24.01 7.33 -4.30
C ILE A 104 22.97 6.53 -5.11
N PRO A 105 22.74 5.23 -4.81
CA PRO A 105 21.78 4.42 -5.54
C PRO A 105 20.34 4.90 -5.33
N GLU A 106 19.63 5.14 -6.42
CA GLU A 106 18.19 5.37 -6.43
C GLU A 106 17.45 4.04 -6.52
N TYR A 107 16.50 3.80 -5.62
CA TYR A 107 15.74 2.56 -5.55
C TYR A 107 14.33 2.73 -6.09
N LEU A 108 13.79 1.69 -6.73
CA LEU A 108 12.36 1.64 -7.05
C LEU A 108 11.55 1.64 -5.75
N GLY A 109 10.73 2.68 -5.58
CA GLY A 109 9.90 2.89 -4.39
C GLY A 109 8.96 1.72 -4.07
N VAL A 110 8.44 1.71 -2.84
CA VAL A 110 7.59 0.60 -2.33
C VAL A 110 6.31 0.45 -3.16
N CYS A 111 5.79 1.54 -3.71
CA CYS A 111 4.66 1.53 -4.63
C CYS A 111 4.77 2.65 -5.68
N GLU A 112 3.98 2.57 -6.74
CA GLU A 112 4.03 3.55 -7.85
C GLU A 112 3.17 4.80 -7.62
N TRP A 113 2.38 4.84 -6.55
CA TRP A 113 1.35 5.87 -6.35
C TRP A 113 1.65 6.82 -5.17
N GLN A 114 2.68 6.53 -4.38
CA GLN A 114 3.09 7.34 -3.25
C GLN A 114 4.54 7.04 -2.86
N ASP A 115 5.29 8.08 -2.50
CA ASP A 115 6.61 7.97 -1.90
C ASP A 115 6.47 7.80 -0.38
N PHE A 116 7.28 6.89 0.19
CA PHE A 116 7.25 6.60 1.61
C PHE A 116 8.62 6.73 2.23
N GLU A 117 8.65 7.38 3.38
CA GLU A 117 9.80 7.35 4.25
C GLU A 117 9.89 6.00 4.96
N ILE A 118 11.10 5.64 5.42
CA ILE A 118 11.34 4.33 6.06
C ILE A 118 10.52 4.14 7.35
N TYR A 119 10.18 5.22 8.04
CA TYR A 119 9.32 5.21 9.22
C TYR A 119 7.82 5.21 8.89
N GLU A 120 7.44 5.38 7.63
CA GLU A 120 6.04 5.34 7.18
C GLU A 120 5.67 4.00 6.54
N CYS A 121 6.62 3.37 5.83
CA CYS A 121 6.39 2.07 5.20
C CYS A 121 7.62 1.19 5.35
N CYS A 122 7.43 0.00 5.89
CA CYS A 122 8.48 -1.01 5.93
C CYS A 122 8.82 -1.40 4.50
N PRO A 123 10.07 -1.26 4.06
CA PRO A 123 10.40 -1.59 2.69
C PRO A 123 10.21 -3.10 2.42
N TYR A 124 10.58 -3.95 3.37
CA TYR A 124 10.65 -5.40 3.14
C TYR A 124 9.29 -6.09 3.06
N CYS A 125 8.29 -5.61 3.81
CA CYS A 125 6.96 -6.22 3.82
C CYS A 125 5.85 -5.28 3.37
N ALA A 126 6.15 -4.03 3.02
CA ALA A 126 5.22 -3.00 2.60
C ALA A 126 4.16 -2.60 3.64
N CYS A 127 4.38 -2.94 4.91
CA CYS A 127 3.52 -2.56 6.02
C CYS A 127 3.65 -1.07 6.34
N LEU A 128 2.53 -0.36 6.47
CA LEU A 128 2.46 1.05 6.85
C LEU A 128 2.66 1.29 8.36
N CYS A 129 3.11 0.27 9.08
CA CYS A 129 3.70 0.42 10.40
C CYS A 129 5.10 1.04 10.35
N GLY A 130 5.75 1.05 9.18
CA GLY A 130 7.10 1.58 9.04
C GLY A 130 8.18 0.72 9.73
N MET A 131 9.38 1.28 9.78
CA MET A 131 10.51 0.80 10.55
C MET A 131 10.66 1.67 11.81
N HIS A 132 10.87 1.03 12.96
CA HIS A 132 11.01 1.69 14.25
C HIS A 132 12.45 1.56 14.76
N GLU A 133 13.03 2.66 15.22
CA GLU A 133 14.35 2.65 15.84
C GLU A 133 14.32 1.87 17.17
N GLN A 134 15.37 1.09 17.43
CA GLN A 134 15.57 0.37 18.68
C GLN A 134 16.61 1.08 19.55
N GLY A 135 16.13 1.83 20.55
CA GLY A 135 16.99 2.63 21.43
C GLY A 135 17.78 3.68 20.65
N ASP A 136 19.02 3.94 21.04
CA ASP A 136 19.90 4.92 20.38
C ASP A 136 21.02 4.23 19.59
N THR A 137 20.69 3.10 18.95
CA THR A 137 21.69 2.21 18.31
C THR A 137 21.82 2.41 16.80
N GLY A 138 21.00 3.26 16.18
CA GLY A 138 20.92 3.34 14.70
C GLY A 138 20.30 2.11 14.04
N MET A 139 19.81 1.16 14.84
CA MET A 139 19.11 -0.04 14.38
C MET A 139 17.61 0.21 14.28
N TYR A 140 17.03 -0.31 13.21
CA TYR A 140 15.62 -0.20 12.91
C TYR A 140 15.00 -1.57 12.71
N HIS A 141 13.75 -1.70 13.13
CA HIS A 141 13.01 -2.94 13.04
C HIS A 141 11.56 -2.73 12.59
N CYS A 142 11.04 -3.66 11.79
CA CYS A 142 9.62 -3.68 11.48
C CYS A 142 8.87 -4.53 12.48
N ILE A 143 7.85 -3.97 13.12
CA ILE A 143 6.99 -4.71 14.06
C ILE A 143 6.13 -5.79 13.38
N ASN A 144 5.90 -5.69 12.07
CA ASN A 144 5.08 -6.64 11.33
C ASN A 144 5.87 -7.84 10.82
N CYS A 145 6.98 -7.62 10.09
CA CYS A 145 7.77 -8.74 9.55
C CYS A 145 8.98 -9.12 10.41
N GLY A 146 9.33 -8.34 11.43
CA GLY A 146 10.47 -8.58 12.30
C GLY A 146 11.83 -8.28 11.65
N GLU A 147 11.85 -7.71 10.45
CA GLU A 147 13.11 -7.37 9.76
C GLU A 147 13.91 -6.37 10.60
N PHE A 148 15.22 -6.58 10.68
CA PHE A 148 16.13 -5.82 11.56
C PHE A 148 17.35 -5.33 10.78
N ARG A 149 17.60 -4.02 10.73
CA ARG A 149 18.65 -3.41 9.91
C ARG A 149 19.27 -2.18 10.57
N HIS A 150 20.55 -1.96 10.31
CA HIS A 150 21.21 -0.68 10.58
C HIS A 150 20.91 0.28 9.42
N ILE A 151 20.51 1.52 9.70
CA ILE A 151 20.30 2.54 8.66
C ILE A 151 21.50 3.51 8.63
N GLU A 152 22.72 2.98 8.65
CA GLU A 152 23.92 3.75 8.24
C GLU A 152 24.27 3.53 6.76
N SER A 153 23.60 2.61 6.06
CA SER A 153 23.98 2.15 4.72
C SER A 153 23.14 2.71 3.56
N LEU A 154 22.38 3.78 3.79
CA LEU A 154 21.57 4.46 2.75
C LEU A 154 21.96 5.94 2.57
N SER A 155 22.97 6.39 3.31
CA SER A 155 23.47 7.76 3.29
C SER A 155 24.98 7.78 3.45
N GLU A 156 25.70 7.15 2.53
CA GLU A 156 27.09 7.48 2.21
C GLU A 156 27.31 7.34 0.70
#